data_AF-A0A8H7W2W4-F1
#
_entry.id   AF-A0A8H7W2W4-F1
#
_cell.length_a   1.000
_cell.length_b   1.000
_cell.length_c   1.000
_cell.angle_alpha   90.00
_cell.angle_beta   90.00
_cell.angle_gamma   90.00
#
_symmetry.space_group_name_H-M   'P 1'
#
loop_
_entity.id
_entity.type
_entity.pdbx_description
1 polymer ?
#
loop_
_entity_poly.entity_id
_entity_poly.type
_entity_poly.pdbx_seq_one_letter_code
_entity_poly.pdbx_strand_id
1 'polypeptide(L)'
;MANLYFSPEPAELRALGLSQYEIYLSSHLIQTLRLGIYMNKKLNNKAGPLDITHPGAADCEAYIKSAFSSDMLSDRLFPLRHTGSSMRFILAHLPVPGDASHLTALQIFQLCVWRTFAFGNKEHLLQGTFEGNTKPGLEQLASTIQHWGNGALKLPVPAYGQLQIIKAKIPNMLSSLWDLSEEISSIARSKSTPPTFAALHERILNKRIPSIPPHGLIAWLLTSDFFEYGLCQPPSVRDLAEHIMKSGTSGPTGALKIVADETDQAAPATTEGLEHVLTRVFAVFEDPTEHTPTIQQVVTDCKSVQGRSLTVVDMEHALCKISRQNTRAMAGKGRSKTRGAKEEETKENMRDNGGPEHNVVELQIKRSGDKK
;
A
#
# COMPACT_ATOMS: atom_id res chain seq x y z
N MET A 1 21.58 -0.40 -15.16
CA MET A 1 20.65 0.19 -14.19
C MET A 1 19.61 1.01 -14.95
N ALA A 2 18.33 0.86 -14.63
CA ALA A 2 17.30 1.73 -15.20
C ALA A 2 17.57 3.20 -14.77
N ASN A 3 17.58 4.14 -15.73
CA ASN A 3 17.79 5.57 -15.47
C ASN A 3 16.53 6.21 -14.87
N LEU A 4 16.15 5.78 -13.67
CA LEU A 4 14.99 6.26 -12.93
C LEU A 4 15.29 7.61 -12.27
N TYR A 5 14.30 8.49 -12.20
CA TYR A 5 14.50 9.93 -11.90
C TYR A 5 15.22 10.25 -10.58
N PHE A 6 15.04 9.42 -9.55
CA PHE A 6 15.63 9.63 -8.23
C PHE A 6 16.73 8.60 -7.90
N SER A 7 17.30 7.93 -8.91
CA SER A 7 18.36 6.97 -8.67
C SER A 7 19.55 7.61 -7.95
N PRO A 8 20.20 6.90 -7.01
CA PRO A 8 21.48 7.31 -6.46
C PRO A 8 22.59 7.13 -7.52
N GLU A 9 23.73 7.79 -7.30
CA GLU A 9 24.88 7.66 -8.18
C GLU A 9 25.45 6.24 -8.14
N PRO A 10 25.82 5.62 -9.28
CA PRO A 10 26.36 4.26 -9.30
C PRO A 10 27.63 4.07 -8.46
N ALA A 11 28.41 5.14 -8.24
CA ALA A 11 29.61 5.10 -7.41
C ALA A 11 29.30 4.85 -5.93
N GLU A 12 28.24 5.47 -5.41
CA GLU A 12 27.80 5.30 -4.03
C GLU A 12 27.28 3.89 -3.79
N LEU A 13 26.50 3.36 -4.73
CA LEU A 13 25.97 2.00 -4.66
C LEU A 13 27.06 0.92 -4.63
N ARG A 14 28.20 1.14 -5.29
CA ARG A 14 29.33 0.20 -5.28
C ARG A 14 30.03 0.12 -3.92
N ALA A 15 29.94 1.17 -3.10
CA ALA A 15 30.57 1.21 -1.78
C ALA A 15 29.83 0.35 -0.72
N LEU A 16 28.61 -0.11 -1.03
CA LEU A 16 27.75 -0.83 -0.08
C LEU A 16 28.18 -2.26 0.23
N GLY A 17 29.13 -2.84 -0.52
CA GLY A 17 29.53 -4.24 -0.35
C GLY A 17 28.40 -5.25 -0.61
N LEU A 18 27.34 -4.82 -1.29
CA LEU A 18 26.17 -5.63 -1.64
C LEU A 18 26.39 -6.40 -2.94
N SER A 19 25.67 -7.51 -3.11
CA SER A 19 25.56 -8.22 -4.39
C SER A 19 24.80 -7.39 -5.42
N GLN A 20 24.87 -7.77 -6.69
CA GLN A 20 24.19 -7.04 -7.76
C GLN A 20 22.66 -6.93 -7.55
N TYR A 21 22.00 -8.03 -7.16
CA TYR A 21 20.58 -8.04 -6.81
C TYR A 21 20.27 -7.03 -5.70
N GLU A 22 21.02 -7.09 -4.60
CA GLU A 22 20.83 -6.21 -3.44
C GLU A 22 21.11 -4.74 -3.80
N ILE A 23 22.11 -4.46 -4.63
CA ILE A 23 22.39 -3.09 -5.13
C ILE A 23 21.19 -2.53 -5.89
N TYR A 24 20.60 -3.32 -6.79
CA TYR A 24 19.45 -2.89 -7.57
C TYR A 24 18.22 -2.70 -6.67
N LEU A 25 17.98 -3.62 -5.74
CA LEU A 25 16.89 -3.50 -4.77
C LEU A 25 17.05 -2.23 -3.90
N SER A 26 18.24 -1.97 -3.37
CA SER A 26 18.57 -0.76 -2.63
C SER A 26 18.37 0.50 -3.47
N SER A 27 18.80 0.49 -4.73
CA SER A 27 18.61 1.60 -5.67
C SER A 27 17.13 1.94 -5.87
N HIS A 28 16.29 0.92 -6.10
CA HIS A 28 14.84 1.09 -6.24
C HIS A 28 14.20 1.63 -4.95
N LEU A 29 14.61 1.11 -3.78
CA LEU A 29 14.13 1.62 -2.49
C LEU A 29 14.48 3.09 -2.27
N ILE A 30 15.75 3.46 -2.50
CA ILE A 30 16.22 4.85 -2.39
C ILE A 30 15.40 5.77 -3.30
N GLN A 31 15.19 5.37 -4.55
CA GLN A 31 14.39 6.12 -5.51
C GLN A 31 12.94 6.29 -5.04
N THR A 32 12.32 5.22 -4.57
CA THR A 32 10.94 5.23 -4.06
C THR A 32 10.79 6.13 -2.83
N LEU A 33 11.75 6.08 -1.90
CA LEU A 33 11.78 6.94 -0.71
C LEU A 33 11.97 8.41 -1.09
N ARG A 34 12.92 8.73 -1.99
CA ARG A 34 13.12 10.09 -2.53
C ARG A 34 11.89 10.63 -3.24
N LEU A 35 11.19 9.79 -4.01
CA LEU A 35 9.91 10.16 -4.60
C LEU A 35 8.88 10.51 -3.51
N GLY A 36 8.80 9.74 -2.44
CA GLY A 36 7.90 10.02 -1.33
C GLY A 36 8.22 11.34 -0.61
N ILE A 37 9.51 11.62 -0.38
CA ILE A 37 9.98 12.92 0.14
C ILE A 37 9.57 14.05 -0.80
N TYR A 38 9.82 13.90 -2.11
CA TYR A 38 9.45 14.90 -3.11
C TYR A 38 7.93 15.15 -3.14
N MET A 39 7.12 14.10 -3.13
CA MET A 39 5.66 14.20 -3.11
C MET A 39 5.17 14.89 -1.85
N ASN A 40 5.76 14.63 -0.68
CA ASN A 40 5.44 15.35 0.54
C ASN A 40 5.82 16.85 0.43
N LYS A 41 7.00 17.17 -0.10
CA LYS A 41 7.40 18.56 -0.37
C LYS A 41 6.40 19.23 -1.33
N LYS A 42 5.89 18.51 -2.33
CA LYS A 42 4.90 19.00 -3.28
C LYS A 42 3.53 19.28 -2.63
N LEU A 43 3.05 18.39 -1.75
CA LEU A 43 1.84 18.63 -0.95
C LEU A 43 1.92 19.92 -0.11
N ASN A 44 3.13 20.26 0.32
CA ASN A 44 3.40 21.43 1.15
C ASN A 44 3.86 22.66 0.36
N ASN A 45 3.77 22.67 -0.98
CA ASN A 45 4.24 23.75 -1.85
C ASN A 45 5.73 24.11 -1.66
N LYS A 46 6.57 23.13 -1.30
CA LYS A 46 8.02 23.26 -1.05
C LYS A 46 8.89 22.50 -2.05
N ALA A 47 8.30 21.80 -3.01
CA ALA A 47 9.06 21.04 -4.00
C ALA A 47 9.57 21.96 -5.12
N GLY A 48 10.85 21.84 -5.46
CA GLY A 48 11.39 22.39 -6.69
C GLY A 48 10.82 21.68 -7.94
N PRO A 49 10.96 22.29 -9.13
CA PRO A 49 10.57 21.64 -10.38
C PRO A 49 11.40 20.37 -10.63
N LEU A 50 10.81 19.42 -11.37
CA LEU A 50 11.57 18.28 -11.89
C LEU A 50 12.46 18.75 -13.05
N ASP A 51 13.69 18.24 -13.12
CA ASP A 51 14.58 18.32 -14.27
C ASP A 51 14.01 17.49 -15.41
N ILE A 52 13.35 18.17 -16.35
CA ILE A 52 12.73 17.53 -17.51
C ILE A 52 13.73 16.87 -18.46
N THR A 53 15.04 17.14 -18.32
CA THR A 53 16.08 16.54 -19.16
C THR A 53 16.50 15.14 -18.69
N HIS A 54 16.15 14.77 -17.45
CA HIS A 54 16.46 13.46 -16.92
C HIS A 54 15.63 12.36 -17.63
N PRO A 55 16.23 11.22 -18.07
CA PRO A 55 15.52 10.18 -18.83
C PRO A 55 14.26 9.61 -18.14
N GLY A 56 14.28 9.49 -16.81
CA GLY A 56 13.12 9.07 -16.02
C GLY A 56 12.07 10.14 -15.67
N ALA A 57 12.22 11.39 -16.14
CA ALA A 57 11.36 12.51 -15.71
C ALA A 57 9.89 12.33 -16.10
N ALA A 58 9.62 11.87 -17.34
CA ALA A 58 8.27 11.68 -17.83
C ALA A 58 7.49 10.61 -17.03
N ASP A 59 8.12 9.46 -16.76
CA ASP A 59 7.51 8.38 -15.98
C ASP A 59 7.28 8.82 -14.52
N CYS A 60 8.23 9.56 -13.94
CA CYS A 60 8.10 10.15 -12.61
C CYS A 60 6.92 11.13 -12.54
N GLU A 61 6.82 12.05 -13.50
CA GLU A 61 5.75 13.04 -13.55
C GLU A 61 4.37 12.39 -13.74
N ALA A 62 4.26 11.36 -14.59
CA ALA A 62 3.03 10.60 -14.78
C ALA A 62 2.58 9.88 -13.49
N TYR A 63 3.52 9.31 -12.75
CA TYR A 63 3.23 8.71 -11.45
C TYR A 63 2.74 9.76 -10.44
N ILE A 64 3.44 10.90 -10.33
CA ILE A 64 3.05 12.01 -9.46
C ILE A 64 1.66 12.52 -9.85
N LYS A 65 1.39 12.84 -11.11
CA LYS A 65 0.06 13.28 -11.58
C LYS A 65 -1.04 12.29 -11.17
N SER A 66 -0.76 10.99 -11.25
CA SER A 66 -1.70 9.96 -10.82
C SER A 66 -1.88 9.90 -9.30
N ALA A 67 -0.81 10.10 -8.52
CA ALA A 67 -0.88 10.14 -7.07
C ALA A 67 -1.69 11.35 -6.55
N PHE A 68 -1.66 12.46 -7.28
CA PHE A 68 -2.38 13.69 -6.93
C PHE A 68 -3.73 13.84 -7.65
N SER A 69 -4.18 12.84 -8.42
CA SER A 69 -5.46 12.94 -9.17
C SER A 69 -6.70 12.85 -8.28
N SER A 70 -6.56 12.35 -7.05
CA SER A 70 -7.62 12.27 -6.05
C SER A 70 -6.98 12.25 -4.67
N ASP A 71 -7.55 12.99 -3.72
CA ASP A 71 -6.96 13.15 -2.38
C ASP A 71 -6.73 11.82 -1.66
N MET A 72 -7.80 11.09 -1.29
CA MET A 72 -7.66 9.84 -0.52
C MET A 72 -7.64 8.56 -1.37
N LEU A 73 -8.24 8.56 -2.56
CA LEU A 73 -8.30 7.34 -3.41
C LEU A 73 -6.93 6.95 -3.98
N SER A 74 -5.99 7.90 -4.00
CA SER A 74 -4.63 7.69 -4.50
C SER A 74 -3.60 7.39 -3.39
N ASP A 75 -4.02 7.18 -2.13
CA ASP A 75 -3.15 6.77 -1.02
C ASP A 75 -2.27 5.57 -1.35
N ARG A 76 -2.80 4.66 -2.18
CA ARG A 76 -2.07 3.49 -2.70
C ARG A 76 -0.83 3.84 -3.52
N LEU A 77 -0.63 5.10 -3.89
CA LEU A 77 0.50 5.61 -4.66
C LEU A 77 1.52 6.41 -3.82
N PHE A 78 1.22 6.76 -2.57
CA PHE A 78 2.16 7.51 -1.73
C PHE A 78 3.27 6.60 -1.18
N PRO A 79 4.56 6.85 -1.49
CA PRO A 79 5.66 5.97 -1.10
C PRO A 79 6.03 5.95 0.38
N LEU A 80 5.73 7.02 1.11
CA LEU A 80 5.95 7.09 2.55
C LEU A 80 4.63 6.87 3.28
N ARG A 81 4.60 5.90 4.19
CA ARG A 81 3.38 5.38 4.81
C ARG A 81 2.55 6.49 5.44
N HIS A 82 3.20 7.38 6.21
CA HIS A 82 2.53 8.45 6.97
C HIS A 82 2.18 9.69 6.13
N THR A 83 2.49 9.68 4.83
CA THR A 83 2.27 10.86 3.96
C THR A 83 0.99 10.78 3.14
N GLY A 84 0.37 9.60 3.02
CA GLY A 84 -0.94 9.43 2.39
C GLY A 84 -2.05 10.13 3.19
N SER A 85 -3.08 10.61 2.51
CA SER A 85 -4.13 11.43 3.09
C SER A 85 -4.94 10.70 4.16
N SER A 86 -5.19 9.38 4.04
CA SER A 86 -5.87 8.62 5.10
C SER A 86 -4.98 8.41 6.32
N MET A 87 -3.68 8.16 6.16
CA MET A 87 -2.78 8.05 7.32
C MET A 87 -2.61 9.39 8.03
N ARG A 88 -2.51 10.49 7.29
CA ARG A 88 -2.51 11.85 7.86
C ARG A 88 -3.81 12.13 8.63
N PHE A 89 -4.96 11.70 8.10
CA PHE A 89 -6.23 11.78 8.81
C PHE A 89 -6.18 11.00 10.12
N ILE A 90 -5.76 9.73 10.08
CA ILE A 90 -5.67 8.85 11.26
C ILE A 90 -4.77 9.48 12.32
N LEU A 91 -3.56 9.90 11.95
CA LEU A 91 -2.60 10.51 12.89
C LEU A 91 -3.08 11.85 13.46
N ALA A 92 -3.89 12.61 12.73
CA ALA A 92 -4.47 13.86 13.23
C ALA A 92 -5.62 13.64 14.23
N HIS A 93 -6.43 12.58 14.05
CA HIS A 93 -7.59 12.30 14.89
C HIS A 93 -7.29 11.34 16.05
N LEU A 94 -6.25 10.51 15.89
CA LEU A 94 -5.75 9.63 16.93
C LEU A 94 -4.21 9.68 16.91
N PRO A 95 -3.59 10.71 17.51
CA PRO A 95 -2.14 10.80 17.60
C PRO A 95 -1.53 9.58 18.28
N VAL A 96 -0.32 9.19 17.86
CA VAL A 96 0.45 8.12 18.52
C VAL A 96 0.77 8.55 19.95
N PRO A 97 0.36 7.78 20.98
CA PRO A 97 0.62 8.14 22.36
C PRO A 97 2.08 7.90 22.73
N GLY A 98 2.58 8.63 23.74
CA GLY A 98 3.89 8.35 24.33
C GLY A 98 3.94 7.04 25.13
N ASP A 99 2.78 6.56 25.60
CA ASP A 99 2.62 5.28 26.28
C ASP A 99 1.34 4.58 25.81
N ALA A 100 1.50 3.35 25.31
CA ALA A 100 0.43 2.51 24.80
C ALA A 100 -0.59 2.11 25.89
N SER A 101 -0.23 2.17 27.17
CA SER A 101 -1.13 1.87 28.29
C SER A 101 -2.34 2.82 28.38
N HIS A 102 -2.24 3.99 27.75
CA HIS A 102 -3.32 4.97 27.65
C HIS A 102 -4.34 4.65 26.55
N LEU A 103 -4.06 3.68 25.66
CA LEU A 103 -4.97 3.35 24.57
C LEU A 103 -6.19 2.57 25.07
N THR A 104 -7.36 3.14 24.83
CA THR A 104 -8.63 2.48 25.14
C THR A 104 -8.99 1.46 24.08
N ALA A 105 -9.83 0.48 24.44
CA ALA A 105 -10.38 -0.48 23.49
C ALA A 105 -11.10 0.25 22.33
N LEU A 106 -11.76 1.37 22.60
CA LEU A 106 -12.43 2.17 21.56
C LEU A 106 -11.44 2.75 20.54
N GLN A 107 -10.29 3.25 20.99
CA GLN A 107 -9.26 3.80 20.09
C GLN A 107 -8.63 2.72 19.22
N ILE A 108 -8.34 1.55 19.80
CA ILE A 108 -7.83 0.39 19.05
C ILE A 108 -8.89 -0.10 18.05
N PHE A 109 -10.16 -0.12 18.46
CA PHE A 109 -11.27 -0.49 17.59
C PHE A 109 -11.47 0.51 16.45
N GLN A 110 -11.26 1.80 16.71
CA GLN A 110 -11.30 2.84 15.69
C GLN A 110 -10.22 2.62 14.62
N LEU A 111 -8.99 2.29 15.02
CA LEU A 111 -7.93 1.91 14.08
C LEU A 111 -8.36 0.71 13.22
N CYS A 112 -8.94 -0.32 13.85
CA CYS A 112 -9.50 -1.48 13.16
C CYS A 112 -10.54 -1.10 12.10
N VAL A 113 -11.50 -0.25 12.47
CA VAL A 113 -12.59 0.19 11.59
C VAL A 113 -12.04 1.02 10.43
N TRP A 114 -11.18 2.00 10.73
CA TRP A 114 -10.56 2.86 9.73
C TRP A 114 -9.78 2.05 8.70
N ARG A 115 -8.95 1.13 9.16
CA ARG A 115 -8.09 0.33 8.27
C ARG A 115 -8.84 -0.75 7.53
N THR A 116 -9.86 -1.34 8.13
CA THR A 116 -10.60 -2.42 7.46
C THR A 116 -11.59 -1.87 6.45
N PHE A 117 -12.39 -0.85 6.80
CA PHE A 117 -13.57 -0.46 6.02
C PHE A 117 -13.46 0.92 5.36
N ALA A 118 -12.81 1.89 6.00
CA ALA A 118 -12.89 3.30 5.60
C ALA A 118 -11.65 3.82 4.85
N PHE A 119 -10.54 3.08 4.85
CA PHE A 119 -9.25 3.55 4.34
C PHE A 119 -9.32 3.94 2.87
N GLY A 120 -8.87 5.16 2.55
CA GLY A 120 -8.99 5.76 1.22
C GLY A 120 -10.28 6.55 0.97
N ASN A 121 -11.15 6.73 1.97
CA ASN A 121 -12.37 7.55 1.86
C ASN A 121 -12.58 8.43 3.10
N LYS A 122 -12.55 9.76 2.90
CA LYS A 122 -12.66 10.75 3.99
C LYS A 122 -13.99 10.68 4.74
N GLU A 123 -15.09 10.53 4.01
CA GLU A 123 -16.42 10.48 4.59
C GLU A 123 -16.58 9.23 5.46
N HIS A 124 -16.12 8.08 4.96
CA HIS A 124 -16.13 6.84 5.73
C HIS A 124 -15.23 6.92 6.96
N LEU A 125 -14.06 7.58 6.86
CA LEU A 125 -13.16 7.78 8.00
C LEU A 125 -13.83 8.66 9.08
N LEU A 126 -14.52 9.73 8.67
CA LEU A 126 -15.29 10.57 9.58
C LEU A 126 -16.41 9.79 10.25
N GLN A 127 -17.21 9.04 9.49
CA GLN A 127 -18.31 8.21 10.03
C GLN A 127 -17.83 7.04 10.90
N GLY A 128 -16.58 6.61 10.72
CA GLY A 128 -15.91 5.63 11.57
C GLY A 128 -15.15 6.23 12.76
N THR A 129 -15.28 7.53 13.01
CA THR A 129 -14.72 8.19 14.21
C THR A 129 -15.72 8.07 15.36
N PHE A 130 -15.22 7.71 16.53
CA PHE A 130 -16.00 7.56 17.76
C PHE A 130 -15.56 8.60 18.79
N GLU A 131 -16.53 9.10 19.55
CA GLU A 131 -16.29 10.02 20.67
C GLU A 131 -16.44 9.29 22.01
N GLY A 132 -15.72 9.77 23.02
CA GLY A 132 -15.76 9.21 24.37
C GLY A 132 -14.95 7.93 24.54
N ASN A 133 -15.39 7.04 25.43
CA ASN A 133 -14.69 5.81 25.82
C ASN A 133 -15.62 4.58 25.90
N THR A 134 -16.84 4.68 25.40
CA THR A 134 -17.86 3.61 25.50
C THR A 134 -17.87 2.76 24.24
N LYS A 135 -18.30 1.49 24.37
CA LYS A 135 -18.50 0.60 23.24
C LYS A 135 -19.50 1.23 22.26
N PRO A 136 -19.18 1.33 20.96
CA PRO A 136 -20.10 1.90 19.99
C PRO A 136 -21.25 0.93 19.71
N GLY A 137 -22.40 1.45 19.29
CA GLY A 137 -23.53 0.64 18.85
C GLY A 137 -23.18 -0.15 17.59
N LEU A 138 -22.71 -1.40 17.75
CA LEU A 138 -22.18 -2.20 16.65
C LEU A 138 -23.19 -2.47 15.54
N GLU A 139 -24.48 -2.62 15.88
CA GLU A 139 -25.56 -2.81 14.90
C GLU A 139 -25.77 -1.57 14.04
N GLN A 140 -25.80 -0.39 14.67
CA GLN A 140 -25.92 0.88 13.97
C GLN A 140 -24.69 1.12 13.08
N LEU A 141 -23.49 0.87 13.59
CA LEU A 141 -22.26 0.96 12.81
C LEU A 141 -22.26 -0.02 11.63
N ALA A 142 -22.68 -1.27 11.84
CA ALA A 142 -22.79 -2.27 10.78
C ALA A 142 -23.73 -1.80 9.68
N SER A 143 -24.91 -1.28 10.05
CA SER A 143 -25.86 -0.70 9.11
C SER A 143 -25.23 0.44 8.31
N THR A 144 -24.57 1.40 8.97
CA THR A 144 -23.86 2.50 8.30
C THR A 144 -22.83 1.99 7.29
N ILE A 145 -21.94 1.07 7.69
CA ILE A 145 -20.90 0.52 6.81
C ILE A 145 -21.52 -0.29 5.66
N GLN A 146 -22.63 -1.00 5.89
CA GLN A 146 -23.34 -1.73 4.84
C GLN A 146 -23.97 -0.80 3.78
N HIS A 147 -24.24 0.47 4.12
CA HIS A 147 -24.68 1.47 3.15
C HIS A 147 -23.52 2.10 2.35
N TRP A 148 -22.26 1.90 2.76
CA TRP A 148 -21.11 2.43 2.03
C TRP A 148 -20.93 1.78 0.65
N GLY A 149 -20.74 2.62 -0.37
CA GLY A 149 -20.56 2.20 -1.75
C GLY A 149 -21.83 1.68 -2.44
N ASN A 150 -21.82 1.70 -3.78
CA ASN A 150 -23.03 1.52 -4.60
C ASN A 150 -23.52 0.07 -4.77
N GLY A 151 -22.79 -0.93 -4.23
CA GLY A 151 -23.10 -2.35 -4.41
C GLY A 151 -23.81 -2.98 -3.21
N ALA A 152 -24.79 -3.85 -3.44
CA ALA A 152 -25.52 -4.52 -2.35
C ALA A 152 -24.70 -5.59 -1.62
N LEU A 153 -23.77 -6.25 -2.31
CA LEU A 153 -23.07 -7.45 -1.79
C LEU A 153 -21.68 -7.15 -1.22
N LYS A 154 -20.98 -6.16 -1.77
CA LYS A 154 -19.57 -5.93 -1.49
C LYS A 154 -19.26 -4.45 -1.27
N LEU A 155 -18.38 -4.19 -0.31
CA LEU A 155 -17.77 -2.89 -0.05
C LEU A 155 -16.35 -2.88 -0.65
N PRO A 156 -16.07 -2.07 -1.69
CA PRO A 156 -14.71 -1.87 -2.16
C PRO A 156 -13.90 -1.03 -1.16
N VAL A 157 -12.61 -1.33 -1.01
CA VAL A 157 -11.67 -0.50 -0.24
C VAL A 157 -10.60 0.04 -1.21
N PRO A 158 -10.81 1.23 -1.82
CA PRO A 158 -10.05 1.68 -3.00
C PRO A 158 -8.53 1.73 -2.81
N ALA A 159 -8.08 2.06 -1.60
CA ALA A 159 -6.67 2.12 -1.25
C ALA A 159 -5.96 0.76 -1.32
N TYR A 160 -6.70 -0.35 -1.26
CA TYR A 160 -6.16 -1.71 -1.33
C TYR A 160 -6.42 -2.41 -2.67
N GLY A 161 -6.78 -1.65 -3.71
CA GLY A 161 -6.92 -2.19 -5.07
C GLY A 161 -8.16 -3.08 -5.20
N GLN A 162 -7.95 -4.39 -5.36
CA GLN A 162 -9.04 -5.36 -5.61
C GLN A 162 -9.65 -5.93 -4.33
N LEU A 163 -9.22 -5.47 -3.14
CA LEU A 163 -9.83 -5.89 -1.88
C LEU A 163 -11.30 -5.49 -1.84
N GLN A 164 -12.16 -6.46 -1.55
CA GLN A 164 -13.60 -6.27 -1.40
C GLN A 164 -14.10 -7.00 -0.16
N ILE A 165 -14.82 -6.29 0.70
CA ILE A 165 -15.41 -6.85 1.91
C ILE A 165 -16.84 -7.29 1.61
N ILE A 166 -17.21 -8.49 2.06
CA ILE A 166 -18.58 -9.00 1.90
C ILE A 166 -19.48 -8.33 2.94
N LYS A 167 -20.46 -7.54 2.49
CA LYS A 167 -21.30 -6.71 3.37
C LYS A 167 -22.07 -7.50 4.42
N ALA A 168 -22.56 -8.68 4.06
CA ALA A 168 -23.27 -9.57 4.98
C ALA A 168 -22.42 -10.05 6.18
N LYS A 169 -21.09 -9.98 6.07
CA LYS A 169 -20.16 -10.40 7.14
C LYS A 169 -19.76 -9.27 8.09
N ILE A 170 -20.11 -8.02 7.77
CA ILE A 170 -19.70 -6.84 8.55
C ILE A 170 -20.09 -6.93 10.04
N PRO A 171 -21.32 -7.31 10.44
CA PRO A 171 -21.67 -7.39 11.86
C PRO A 171 -20.73 -8.29 12.66
N ASN A 172 -20.44 -9.49 12.14
CA ASN A 172 -19.52 -10.43 12.78
C ASN A 172 -18.08 -9.89 12.79
N MET A 173 -17.64 -9.24 11.71
CA MET A 173 -16.32 -8.61 11.68
C MET A 173 -16.18 -7.54 12.76
N LEU A 174 -17.18 -6.67 12.92
CA LEU A 174 -17.16 -5.62 13.94
C LEU A 174 -17.13 -6.20 15.35
N SER A 175 -17.91 -7.26 15.62
CA SER A 175 -17.84 -7.95 16.91
C SER A 175 -16.44 -8.51 17.18
N SER A 176 -15.85 -9.25 16.22
CA SER A 176 -14.53 -9.84 16.41
C SER A 176 -13.42 -8.79 16.54
N LEU A 177 -13.52 -7.67 15.82
CA LEU A 177 -12.59 -6.56 15.94
C LEU A 177 -12.72 -5.87 17.29
N TRP A 178 -13.94 -5.70 17.82
CA TRP A 178 -14.17 -5.16 19.15
C TRP A 178 -13.55 -6.05 20.23
N ASP A 179 -13.83 -7.35 20.20
CA ASP A 179 -13.31 -8.31 21.17
C ASP A 179 -11.77 -8.35 21.15
N LEU A 180 -11.17 -8.25 19.95
CA LEU A 180 -9.73 -8.11 19.77
C LEU A 180 -9.21 -6.81 20.41
N SER A 181 -9.89 -5.69 20.21
CA SER A 181 -9.49 -4.40 20.77
C SER A 181 -9.57 -4.36 22.30
N GLU A 182 -10.55 -5.03 22.90
CA GLU A 182 -10.63 -5.21 24.36
C GLU A 182 -9.46 -6.05 24.89
N GLU A 183 -9.17 -7.17 24.22
CA GLU A 183 -8.03 -8.04 24.58
C GLU A 183 -6.70 -7.26 24.53
N ILE A 184 -6.42 -6.55 23.43
CA ILE A 184 -5.18 -5.79 23.27
C ILE A 184 -5.09 -4.65 24.28
N SER A 185 -6.18 -3.89 24.51
CA SER A 185 -6.20 -2.81 25.51
C SER A 185 -5.96 -3.34 26.93
N SER A 186 -6.44 -4.55 27.24
CA SER A 186 -6.19 -5.20 28.52
C SER A 186 -4.72 -5.59 28.67
N ILE A 187 -4.11 -6.16 27.63
CA ILE A 187 -2.67 -6.51 27.63
C ILE A 187 -1.82 -5.25 27.83
N ALA A 188 -2.09 -4.19 27.06
CA ALA A 188 -1.34 -2.93 27.14
C ALA A 188 -1.41 -2.29 28.55
N ARG A 189 -2.56 -2.38 29.23
CA ARG A 189 -2.73 -1.84 30.59
C ARG A 189 -2.09 -2.68 31.69
N SER A 190 -1.84 -3.95 31.44
CA SER A 190 -1.29 -4.87 32.44
C SER A 190 0.21 -4.66 32.75
N LYS A 191 0.86 -3.66 32.12
CA LYS A 191 2.30 -3.35 32.24
C LYS A 191 3.24 -4.53 31.93
N SER A 192 2.73 -5.56 31.25
CA SER A 192 3.57 -6.62 30.67
C SER A 192 4.38 -6.06 29.50
N THR A 193 5.55 -6.65 29.22
CA THR A 193 6.25 -6.42 27.96
C THR A 193 5.26 -6.61 26.80
N PRO A 194 5.17 -5.65 25.85
CA PRO A 194 4.30 -5.80 24.69
C PRO A 194 4.59 -7.11 23.95
N PRO A 195 3.57 -7.80 23.40
CA PRO A 195 3.78 -8.99 22.60
C PRO A 195 4.67 -8.68 21.40
N THR A 196 5.34 -9.71 20.86
CA THR A 196 6.08 -9.57 19.61
C THR A 196 5.12 -9.25 18.45
N PHE A 197 5.65 -8.67 17.37
CA PHE A 197 4.87 -8.44 16.15
C PHE A 197 4.22 -9.74 15.64
N ALA A 198 5.02 -10.81 15.53
CA ALA A 198 4.57 -12.14 15.14
C ALA A 198 3.41 -12.65 16.03
N ALA A 199 3.55 -12.55 17.35
CA ALA A 199 2.54 -13.04 18.28
C ALA A 199 1.22 -12.27 18.15
N LEU A 200 1.28 -10.94 17.97
CA LEU A 200 0.07 -10.15 17.75
C LEU A 200 -0.55 -10.42 16.37
N HIS A 201 0.27 -10.57 15.33
CA HIS A 201 -0.20 -10.95 14.00
C HIS A 201 -0.90 -12.31 14.02
N GLU A 202 -0.31 -13.34 14.63
CA GLU A 202 -0.92 -14.66 14.79
C GLU A 202 -2.23 -14.62 15.57
N ARG A 203 -2.34 -13.79 16.61
CA ARG A 203 -3.61 -13.58 17.33
C ARG A 203 -4.71 -13.07 16.40
N ILE A 204 -4.42 -12.08 15.53
CA ILE A 204 -5.38 -11.58 14.55
C ILE A 204 -5.82 -12.70 13.59
N LEU A 205 -4.87 -13.50 13.10
CA LEU A 205 -5.17 -14.62 12.20
C LEU A 205 -6.05 -15.67 12.89
N ASN A 206 -5.77 -15.98 14.16
CA ASN A 206 -6.48 -16.97 14.96
C ASN A 206 -7.91 -16.54 15.34
N LYS A 207 -8.21 -15.24 15.37
CA LYS A 207 -9.59 -14.73 15.53
C LYS A 207 -10.49 -15.11 14.34
N ARG A 208 -9.93 -15.51 13.20
CA ARG A 208 -10.67 -15.90 11.98
C ARG A 208 -11.72 -14.86 11.57
N ILE A 209 -11.36 -13.58 11.64
CA ILE A 209 -12.26 -12.47 11.34
C ILE A 209 -12.76 -12.61 9.89
N PRO A 210 -14.08 -12.68 9.65
CA PRO A 210 -14.61 -12.95 8.32
C PRO A 210 -14.11 -11.94 7.27
N SER A 211 -13.81 -12.39 6.04
CA SER A 211 -13.29 -11.53 4.95
C SER A 211 -11.90 -10.89 5.18
N ILE A 212 -11.23 -11.17 6.30
CA ILE A 212 -9.79 -10.95 6.48
C ILE A 212 -9.13 -12.30 6.22
N PRO A 213 -8.58 -12.55 5.01
CA PRO A 213 -7.98 -13.85 4.73
C PRO A 213 -6.75 -14.09 5.62
N PRO A 214 -6.48 -15.36 6.00
CA PRO A 214 -5.23 -15.72 6.66
C PRO A 214 -4.03 -15.23 5.85
N HIS A 215 -3.06 -14.59 6.51
CA HIS A 215 -1.90 -13.93 5.88
C HIS A 215 -2.24 -12.82 4.87
N GLY A 216 -3.48 -12.31 4.89
CA GLY A 216 -3.92 -11.22 4.03
C GLY A 216 -3.37 -9.85 4.41
N LEU A 217 -3.46 -8.92 3.45
CA LEU A 217 -3.00 -7.53 3.60
C LEU A 217 -3.56 -6.84 4.85
N ILE A 218 -4.85 -7.01 5.17
CA ILE A 218 -5.47 -6.30 6.31
C ILE A 218 -4.86 -6.72 7.64
N ALA A 219 -4.57 -8.01 7.85
CA ALA A 219 -3.96 -8.47 9.10
C ALA A 219 -2.57 -7.85 9.30
N TRP A 220 -1.73 -7.88 8.26
CA TRP A 220 -0.42 -7.23 8.25
C TRP A 220 -0.51 -5.73 8.52
N LEU A 221 -1.45 -5.05 7.86
CA LEU A 221 -1.64 -3.62 8.02
C LEU A 221 -2.10 -3.23 9.42
N LEU A 222 -3.01 -3.99 10.03
CA LEU A 222 -3.48 -3.77 11.40
C LEU A 222 -2.36 -4.00 12.41
N THR A 223 -1.60 -5.09 12.30
CA THR A 223 -0.45 -5.30 13.19
C THR A 223 0.61 -4.22 13.01
N SER A 224 0.82 -3.74 11.78
CA SER A 224 1.69 -2.60 11.50
C SER A 224 1.20 -1.34 12.23
N ASP A 225 -0.09 -1.02 12.18
CA ASP A 225 -0.63 0.09 12.96
C ASP A 225 -0.46 -0.16 14.47
N PHE A 226 -0.73 -1.35 14.97
CA PHE A 226 -0.55 -1.66 16.39
C PHE A 226 0.90 -1.48 16.86
N PHE A 227 1.88 -1.83 16.03
CA PHE A 227 3.29 -1.51 16.29
C PHE A 227 3.52 0.00 16.42
N GLU A 228 3.00 0.81 15.50
CA GLU A 228 3.15 2.28 15.53
C GLU A 228 2.61 2.90 16.81
N TYR A 229 1.56 2.30 17.38
CA TYR A 229 0.92 2.71 18.62
C TYR A 229 1.51 2.05 19.88
N GLY A 230 2.61 1.29 19.76
CA GLY A 230 3.32 0.65 20.87
C GLY A 230 2.60 -0.57 21.47
N LEU A 231 1.61 -1.13 20.77
CA LEU A 231 0.83 -2.29 21.23
C LEU A 231 1.53 -3.63 20.98
N CYS A 232 2.59 -3.64 20.16
CA CYS A 232 3.52 -4.75 20.00
C CYS A 232 4.93 -4.24 19.71
N GLN A 233 5.90 -5.15 19.81
CA GLN A 233 7.28 -4.89 19.41
C GLN A 233 7.38 -4.65 17.89
N PRO A 234 8.43 -3.95 17.42
CA PRO A 234 8.68 -3.76 15.98
C PRO A 234 8.76 -5.10 15.22
N PRO A 235 8.31 -5.15 13.96
CA PRO A 235 8.51 -6.32 13.13
C PRO A 235 10.00 -6.52 12.82
N SER A 236 10.43 -7.78 12.86
CA SER A 236 11.73 -8.21 12.37
C SER A 236 11.73 -8.32 10.84
N VAL A 237 12.92 -8.36 10.24
CA VAL A 237 13.06 -8.65 8.80
C VAL A 237 12.50 -10.03 8.45
N ARG A 238 12.60 -11.00 9.38
CA ARG A 238 11.99 -12.32 9.24
C ARG A 238 10.47 -12.24 9.14
N ASP A 239 9.82 -11.43 9.97
CA ASP A 239 8.36 -11.23 9.92
C ASP A 239 7.92 -10.75 8.53
N LEU A 240 8.68 -9.83 7.92
CA LEU A 240 8.43 -9.36 6.57
C LEU A 240 8.69 -10.44 5.52
N ALA A 241 9.80 -11.18 5.61
CA ALA A 241 10.09 -12.26 4.68
C ALA A 241 8.97 -13.31 4.69
N GLU A 242 8.53 -13.73 5.89
CA GLU A 242 7.40 -14.64 6.04
C GLU A 242 6.09 -14.05 5.51
N HIS A 243 5.83 -12.76 5.76
CA HIS A 243 4.67 -12.07 5.20
C HIS A 243 4.67 -12.14 3.68
N ILE A 244 5.77 -11.77 3.01
CA ILE A 244 5.87 -11.78 1.55
C ILE A 244 5.66 -13.19 1.00
N MET A 245 6.32 -14.20 1.60
CA MET A 245 6.25 -15.59 1.13
C MET A 245 4.88 -16.25 1.36
N LYS A 246 4.22 -15.98 2.50
CA LYS A 246 2.94 -16.63 2.87
C LYS A 246 1.72 -15.91 2.32
N SER A 247 1.77 -14.59 2.16
CA SER A 247 0.62 -13.79 1.75
C SER A 247 0.33 -13.84 0.25
N GLY A 248 1.32 -14.20 -0.56
CA GLY A 248 1.25 -14.05 -2.02
C GLY A 248 0.99 -12.60 -2.45
N THR A 249 1.29 -11.61 -1.60
CA THR A 249 1.03 -10.20 -1.89
C THR A 249 1.76 -9.78 -3.16
N SER A 250 0.99 -9.26 -4.12
CA SER A 250 1.50 -8.95 -5.47
C SER A 250 2.46 -7.75 -5.49
N GLY A 251 2.46 -6.93 -4.45
CA GLY A 251 3.28 -5.72 -4.34
C GLY A 251 4.76 -6.05 -4.15
N PRO A 252 5.17 -6.52 -2.95
CA PRO A 252 6.57 -6.78 -2.67
C PRO A 252 7.17 -7.88 -3.55
N THR A 253 6.42 -8.96 -3.78
CA THR A 253 6.81 -10.03 -4.72
C THR A 253 7.05 -9.48 -6.13
N GLY A 254 6.24 -8.52 -6.58
CA GLY A 254 6.42 -7.86 -7.87
C GLY A 254 7.69 -7.01 -7.93
N ALA A 255 8.07 -6.32 -6.85
CA ALA A 255 9.31 -5.57 -6.79
C ALA A 255 10.54 -6.48 -6.85
N LEU A 256 10.53 -7.58 -6.10
CA LEU A 256 11.59 -8.60 -6.14
C LEU A 256 11.74 -9.19 -7.55
N LYS A 257 10.62 -9.49 -8.22
CA LYS A 257 10.63 -9.95 -9.61
C LYS A 257 11.23 -8.92 -10.58
N ILE A 258 10.88 -7.64 -10.43
CA ILE A 258 11.44 -6.58 -11.27
C ILE A 258 12.97 -6.54 -11.14
N VAL A 259 13.49 -6.64 -9.91
CA VAL A 259 14.94 -6.66 -9.68
C VAL A 259 15.59 -7.91 -10.26
N ALA A 260 14.95 -9.08 -10.12
CA ALA A 260 15.39 -10.32 -10.74
C ALA A 260 15.51 -10.18 -12.27
N ASP A 261 14.46 -9.66 -12.91
CA ASP A 261 14.42 -9.45 -14.36
C ASP A 261 15.46 -8.41 -14.83
N GLU A 262 15.76 -7.37 -14.04
CA GLU A 262 16.75 -6.34 -14.39
C GLU A 262 18.22 -6.76 -14.17
N THR A 263 18.44 -7.82 -13.39
CA THR A 263 19.78 -8.32 -13.02
C THR A 263 20.12 -9.66 -13.65
N ASP A 264 19.17 -10.30 -14.35
CA ASP A 264 19.26 -11.69 -14.81
C ASP A 264 19.61 -12.67 -13.66
N GLN A 265 19.14 -12.38 -12.45
CA GLN A 265 19.35 -13.20 -11.25
C GLN A 265 18.02 -13.75 -10.73
N ALA A 266 18.03 -14.94 -10.11
CA ALA A 266 16.84 -15.52 -9.54
C ALA A 266 16.36 -14.71 -8.31
N ALA A 267 15.06 -14.44 -8.22
CA ALA A 267 14.46 -13.91 -7.00
C ALA A 267 14.60 -14.92 -5.85
N PRO A 268 14.73 -14.47 -4.58
CA PRO A 268 14.75 -15.37 -3.43
C PRO A 268 13.51 -16.27 -3.40
N ALA A 269 13.72 -17.58 -3.30
CA ALA A 269 12.66 -18.59 -3.36
C ALA A 269 12.28 -19.17 -1.98
N THR A 270 13.04 -18.86 -0.94
CA THR A 270 12.79 -19.32 0.44
C THR A 270 12.70 -18.12 1.39
N THR A 271 12.03 -18.32 2.53
CA THR A 271 11.95 -17.31 3.59
C THR A 271 13.35 -16.89 4.05
N GLU A 272 14.25 -17.85 4.25
CA GLU A 272 15.62 -17.60 4.73
C GLU A 272 16.45 -16.82 3.72
N GLY A 273 16.32 -17.15 2.42
CA GLY A 273 17.00 -16.42 1.36
C GLY A 273 16.49 -14.98 1.24
N LEU A 274 15.18 -14.79 1.37
CA LEU A 274 14.58 -13.46 1.35
C LEU A 274 14.95 -12.64 2.60
N GLU A 275 14.91 -13.26 3.78
CA GLU A 275 15.35 -12.67 5.05
C GLU A 275 16.80 -12.18 4.95
N HIS A 276 17.71 -13.00 4.41
CA HIS A 276 19.10 -12.61 4.22
C HIS A 276 19.25 -11.36 3.35
N VAL A 277 18.64 -11.35 2.16
CA VAL A 277 18.70 -10.20 1.23
C VAL A 277 18.12 -8.94 1.87
N LEU A 278 16.93 -9.05 2.47
CA LEU A 278 16.27 -7.90 3.11
C LEU A 278 17.07 -7.38 4.31
N THR A 279 17.74 -8.25 5.06
CA THR A 279 18.57 -7.86 6.22
C THR A 279 19.74 -7.01 5.75
N ARG A 280 20.45 -7.47 4.71
CA ARG A 280 21.60 -6.76 4.16
C ARG A 280 21.21 -5.42 3.54
N VAL A 281 20.07 -5.36 2.85
CA VAL A 281 19.53 -4.12 2.29
C VAL A 281 19.07 -3.16 3.39
N PHE A 282 18.35 -3.64 4.40
CA PHE A 282 17.82 -2.78 5.46
C PHE A 282 18.92 -2.20 6.35
N ALA A 283 19.97 -2.97 6.64
CA ALA A 283 21.13 -2.53 7.41
C ALA A 283 21.77 -1.25 6.85
N VAL A 284 21.76 -1.08 5.52
CA VAL A 284 22.27 0.14 4.85
C VAL A 284 21.47 1.40 5.22
N PHE A 285 20.17 1.25 5.49
CA PHE A 285 19.30 2.36 5.92
C PHE A 285 19.29 2.54 7.44
N GLU A 286 19.54 1.49 8.22
CA GLU A 286 19.64 1.56 9.68
C GLU A 286 20.92 2.26 10.13
N ASP A 287 22.04 1.99 9.47
CA ASP A 287 23.36 2.54 9.80
C ASP A 287 24.07 3.10 8.54
N PRO A 288 23.58 4.24 8.00
CA PRO A 288 24.23 4.87 6.85
C PRO A 288 25.60 5.44 7.25
N THR A 289 26.62 5.14 6.45
CA THR A 289 28.01 5.59 6.68
C THR A 289 28.32 6.90 5.95
N GLU A 290 29.47 7.53 6.27
CA GLU A 290 29.97 8.71 5.57
C GLU A 290 30.23 8.49 4.07
N HIS A 291 30.42 7.23 3.66
CA HIS A 291 30.59 6.86 2.25
C HIS A 291 29.26 6.74 1.48
N THR A 292 28.14 6.94 2.17
CA THR A 292 26.77 6.85 1.62
C THR A 292 25.95 8.12 1.88
N PRO A 293 26.41 9.30 1.43
CA PRO A 293 25.78 10.58 1.76
C PRO A 293 24.35 10.71 1.23
N THR A 294 24.02 10.13 0.07
CA THR A 294 22.65 10.13 -0.45
C THR A 294 21.73 9.33 0.46
N ILE A 295 22.19 8.16 0.93
CA ILE A 295 21.38 7.31 1.81
C ILE A 295 21.18 7.99 3.16
N GLN A 296 22.22 8.59 3.73
CA GLN A 296 22.14 9.37 4.96
C GLN A 296 21.12 10.51 4.84
N GLN A 297 21.13 11.24 3.72
CA GLN A 297 20.16 12.30 3.46
C GLN A 297 18.74 11.75 3.32
N VAL A 298 18.55 10.63 2.62
CA VAL A 298 17.24 10.00 2.45
C VAL A 298 16.65 9.55 3.78
N VAL A 299 17.44 8.87 4.62
CA VAL A 299 17.00 8.44 5.96
C VAL A 299 16.61 9.65 6.80
N THR A 300 17.40 10.72 6.77
CA THR A 300 17.14 11.98 7.50
C THR A 300 15.85 12.65 7.01
N ASP A 301 15.69 12.82 5.70
CA ASP A 301 14.50 13.43 5.09
C ASP A 301 13.25 12.58 5.36
N CYS A 302 13.35 11.26 5.26
CA CYS A 302 12.26 10.34 5.60
C CYS A 302 11.85 10.49 7.06
N LYS A 303 12.82 10.56 7.99
CA LYS A 303 12.53 10.76 9.41
C LYS A 303 11.82 12.09 9.66
N SER A 304 12.28 13.16 9.02
CA SER A 304 11.65 14.48 9.11
C SER A 304 10.21 14.47 8.59
N VAL A 305 9.97 13.81 7.46
CA VAL A 305 8.66 13.77 6.80
C VAL A 305 7.66 12.85 7.52
N GLN A 306 8.11 11.67 8.00
CA GLN A 306 7.23 10.70 8.67
C GLN A 306 7.06 10.96 10.17
N GLY A 307 7.92 11.79 10.77
CA GLY A 307 7.97 12.05 12.21
C GLY A 307 8.64 10.94 13.04
N ARG A 308 9.17 9.90 12.39
CA ARG A 308 9.86 8.77 13.01
C ARG A 308 10.86 8.11 12.06
N SER A 309 11.80 7.35 12.60
CA SER A 309 12.76 6.57 11.80
C SER A 309 12.06 5.57 10.87
N LEU A 310 12.75 5.18 9.79
CA LEU A 310 12.30 4.10 8.91
C LEU A 310 12.28 2.77 9.67
N THR A 311 11.33 1.91 9.30
CA THR A 311 11.06 0.62 9.92
C THR A 311 10.91 -0.45 8.84
N VAL A 312 10.88 -1.72 9.24
CA VAL A 312 10.60 -2.85 8.34
C VAL A 312 9.24 -2.69 7.63
N VAL A 313 8.24 -2.06 8.29
CA VAL A 313 6.94 -1.74 7.67
C VAL A 313 7.09 -0.75 6.51
N ASP A 314 7.97 0.25 6.64
CA ASP A 314 8.21 1.21 5.57
C ASP A 314 8.92 0.55 4.38
N MET A 315 9.81 -0.41 4.64
CA MET A 315 10.44 -1.22 3.61
C MET A 315 9.39 -2.02 2.83
N GLU A 316 8.47 -2.72 3.50
CA GLU A 316 7.35 -3.41 2.85
C GLU A 316 6.53 -2.46 1.96
N HIS A 317 6.13 -1.31 2.51
CA HIS A 317 5.31 -0.34 1.80
C HIS A 317 6.04 0.27 0.59
N ALA A 318 7.35 0.47 0.68
CA ALA A 318 8.20 0.93 -0.42
C ALA A 318 8.33 -0.13 -1.52
N LEU A 319 8.53 -1.41 -1.16
CA LEU A 319 8.50 -2.53 -2.13
C LEU A 319 7.16 -2.57 -2.88
N CYS A 320 6.05 -2.39 -2.16
CA CYS A 320 4.72 -2.24 -2.74
C CYS A 320 4.64 -1.11 -3.78
N LYS A 321 5.43 -0.03 -3.65
CA LYS A 321 5.41 1.10 -4.58
C LYS A 321 6.33 0.91 -5.77
N ILE A 322 7.48 0.26 -5.62
CA ILE A 322 8.38 -0.09 -6.73
C ILE A 322 7.57 -0.82 -7.82
N SER A 323 6.81 -1.85 -7.42
CA SER A 323 5.93 -2.61 -8.33
C SER A 323 4.89 -1.73 -9.05
N ARG A 324 4.29 -0.76 -8.34
CA ARG A 324 3.29 0.16 -8.91
C ARG A 324 3.91 1.21 -9.84
N GLN A 325 5.09 1.71 -9.52
CA GLN A 325 5.85 2.64 -10.38
C GLN A 325 6.16 1.97 -11.72
N ASN A 326 6.67 0.73 -11.69
CA ASN A 326 6.98 -0.01 -12.91
C ASN A 326 5.73 -0.35 -13.73
N THR A 327 4.66 -0.85 -13.09
CA THR A 327 3.39 -1.16 -13.78
C THR A 327 2.84 0.05 -14.54
N ARG A 328 2.94 1.26 -13.95
CA ARG A 328 2.47 2.50 -14.59
C ARG A 328 3.38 2.96 -15.72
N ALA A 329 4.70 2.87 -15.55
CA ALA A 329 5.65 3.17 -16.61
C ALA A 329 5.41 2.27 -17.84
N MET A 330 5.15 0.97 -17.63
CA MET A 330 4.81 0.04 -18.71
C MET A 330 3.46 0.35 -19.38
N ALA A 331 2.43 0.73 -18.60
CA ALA A 331 1.12 1.11 -19.16
C ALA A 331 1.20 2.37 -20.04
N GLY A 332 2.08 3.32 -19.71
CA GLY A 332 2.37 4.50 -20.53
C GLY A 332 2.99 4.14 -21.89
N LYS A 333 3.89 3.14 -21.92
CA LYS A 333 4.53 2.64 -23.15
C LYS A 333 3.56 1.84 -24.04
N GLY A 334 2.59 1.15 -23.45
CA GLY A 334 1.57 0.38 -24.17
C GLY A 334 0.56 1.22 -24.97
N ARG A 335 0.28 2.46 -24.54
CA ARG A 335 -0.63 3.37 -25.26
C ARG A 335 -0.02 4.05 -26.49
N SER A 336 1.31 4.04 -26.63
CA SER A 336 1.99 4.61 -27.80
C SER A 336 2.00 3.66 -29.01
N LYS A 337 2.02 2.33 -28.79
CA LYS A 337 2.06 1.36 -29.91
C LYS A 337 0.71 1.07 -30.57
N THR A 338 -0.42 1.28 -29.91
CA THR A 338 -1.75 0.93 -30.49
C THR A 338 -2.44 2.08 -31.22
N ARG A 339 -1.91 3.31 -31.13
CA ARG A 339 -2.52 4.47 -31.78
C ARG A 339 -2.01 4.72 -33.20
N GLY A 340 -0.83 4.20 -33.55
CA GLY A 340 -0.31 4.21 -34.93
C GLY A 340 -0.92 3.13 -35.84
N ALA A 341 -1.26 1.97 -35.29
CA ALA A 341 -1.73 0.83 -36.10
C ALA A 341 -3.21 0.94 -36.55
N LYS A 342 -4.02 1.83 -35.95
CA LYS A 342 -5.43 2.03 -36.34
C LYS A 342 -5.68 3.21 -37.27
N GLU A 343 -4.72 4.13 -37.42
CA GLU A 343 -4.86 5.26 -38.35
C GLU A 343 -4.34 4.95 -39.76
N GLU A 344 -3.51 3.93 -39.94
CA GLU A 344 -3.06 3.47 -41.27
C GLU A 344 -4.04 2.48 -41.92
N GLU A 345 -4.75 1.64 -41.17
CA GLU A 345 -5.71 0.68 -41.74
C GLU A 345 -7.08 1.29 -42.14
N THR A 346 -7.35 2.54 -41.76
CA THR A 346 -8.63 3.21 -42.09
C THR A 346 -8.52 4.17 -43.30
N LYS A 347 -7.34 4.34 -43.90
CA LYS A 347 -7.16 5.21 -45.08
C LYS A 347 -7.02 4.49 -46.41
N GLU A 348 -6.92 3.16 -46.43
CA GLU A 348 -6.75 2.41 -47.69
C GLU A 348 -8.02 1.73 -48.23
N ASN A 349 -9.14 1.73 -47.49
CA ASN A 349 -10.39 1.06 -47.91
C ASN A 349 -11.61 1.97 -48.13
N MET A 350 -11.43 3.27 -48.37
CA MET A 350 -12.52 4.16 -48.81
C MET A 350 -12.26 4.77 -50.19
N ARG A 351 -12.17 3.92 -51.21
CA ARG A 351 -12.52 4.27 -52.60
C ARG A 351 -13.08 3.05 -53.31
N ASP A 352 -14.34 2.71 -53.04
CA ASP A 352 -15.32 2.59 -54.12
C ASP A 352 -16.75 2.62 -53.56
N ASN A 353 -17.56 3.51 -54.11
CA ASN A 353 -18.96 3.73 -53.77
C ASN A 353 -19.83 3.04 -54.82
N GLY A 354 -20.76 2.19 -54.41
CA GLY A 354 -21.69 1.55 -55.33
C GLY A 354 -22.91 0.87 -54.70
N GLY A 355 -23.85 1.67 -54.20
CA GLY A 355 -25.30 1.36 -54.27
C GLY A 355 -25.96 0.53 -53.15
N PRO A 356 -27.27 0.72 -52.91
CA PRO A 356 -27.94 0.45 -51.64
C PRO A 356 -28.76 -0.85 -51.65
N GLU A 357 -29.03 -1.47 -50.49
CA GLU A 357 -30.33 -2.09 -50.19
C GLU A 357 -30.47 -2.58 -48.73
N HIS A 358 -31.74 -2.61 -48.32
CA HIS A 358 -32.34 -2.94 -47.02
C HIS A 358 -31.82 -4.20 -46.30
N ASN A 359 -31.80 -4.18 -44.95
CA ASN A 359 -32.74 -4.98 -44.16
C ASN A 359 -32.69 -4.72 -42.64
N VAL A 360 -33.89 -4.64 -42.08
CA VAL A 360 -34.26 -4.61 -40.66
C VAL A 360 -34.22 -6.04 -40.11
N VAL A 361 -33.62 -6.28 -38.93
CA VAL A 361 -34.11 -7.30 -37.98
C VAL A 361 -33.84 -6.88 -36.53
N GLU A 362 -34.94 -6.73 -35.81
CA GLU A 362 -35.07 -6.58 -34.37
C GLU A 362 -34.88 -7.90 -33.60
N LEU A 363 -34.42 -7.75 -32.34
CA LEU A 363 -34.77 -8.52 -31.13
C LEU A 363 -34.48 -10.02 -31.05
N GLN A 364 -33.80 -10.43 -29.95
CA GLN A 364 -34.45 -11.27 -28.95
C GLN A 364 -33.74 -11.25 -27.59
N ILE A 365 -34.46 -10.72 -26.60
CA ILE A 365 -34.20 -10.82 -25.16
C ILE A 365 -34.82 -12.14 -24.68
N LYS A 366 -34.03 -13.02 -24.05
CA LYS A 366 -34.56 -14.17 -23.28
C LYS A 366 -34.66 -13.81 -21.80
N ARG A 367 -35.89 -13.63 -21.32
CA ARG A 367 -36.25 -13.74 -19.90
C ARG A 367 -36.73 -15.17 -19.64
N SER A 368 -36.05 -15.87 -18.75
CA SER A 368 -36.51 -17.15 -18.20
C SER A 368 -37.60 -16.86 -17.16
N GLY A 369 -38.80 -17.36 -17.43
CA GLY A 369 -39.95 -17.29 -16.55
C GLY A 369 -39.95 -18.40 -15.51
N ASP A 370 -40.58 -18.06 -14.39
CA ASP A 370 -40.84 -18.84 -13.20
C ASP A 370 -42.13 -19.68 -13.35
N LYS A 371 -42.21 -20.74 -12.54
CA LYS A 371 -43.39 -21.49 -12.03
C LYS A 371 -44.04 -22.60 -12.89
N LYS A 372 -44.04 -23.81 -12.34
CA LYS A 372 -45.04 -24.23 -11.34
C LYS A 372 -44.45 -25.19 -10.32
#